data_AF-A0A2J5Q3E8-F1
#
_entry.id   AF-A0A2J5Q3E8-F1
#
_cell.length_a   1.000
_cell.length_b   1.000
_cell.length_c   1.000
_cell.angle_alpha   90.00
_cell.angle_beta   90.00
_cell.angle_gamma   90.00
#
_symmetry.space_group_name_H-M   'P 1'
#
loop_
_entity.id
_entity.type
_entity.pdbx_description
1 polymer ?
#
loop_
_entity_poly.entity_id
_entity_poly.type
_entity_poly.pdbx_seq_one_letter_code
_entity_poly.pdbx_strand_id
1 'polypeptide(L)'
;SAQSRMEKLVTTALQPVVQALEATGDINGKLIWSNTGYLINWYLGEMRTLVGDEKVAALRQLFFFNKQLSGGEDNPLWRTVVLREGQLVRRTCCQRYRLPDVQQCGDCTLK
;
A
#
# COMPACT_ATOMS: atom_id res chain seq x y z
N SER A 1 -15.22 13.71 -2.75
CA SER A 1 -13.83 14.21 -2.76
C SER A 1 -12.86 13.09 -3.17
N ALA A 2 -11.58 13.38 -3.42
CA ALA A 2 -10.56 12.35 -3.64
C ALA A 2 -10.42 11.42 -2.42
N GLN A 3 -10.44 11.98 -1.21
CA GLN A 3 -10.44 11.25 0.05
C GLN A 3 -11.59 10.23 0.13
N SER A 4 -12.84 10.63 -0.09
CA SER A 4 -13.98 9.69 -0.01
C SER A 4 -13.89 8.55 -1.03
N ARG A 5 -13.36 8.79 -2.24
CA ARG A 5 -13.14 7.73 -3.23
C ARG A 5 -12.01 6.78 -2.82
N MET A 6 -10.95 7.31 -2.25
CA MET A 6 -9.86 6.53 -1.68
C MET A 6 -10.37 5.63 -0.56
N GLU A 7 -11.11 6.20 0.40
CA GLU A 7 -11.63 5.45 1.54
C GLU A 7 -12.56 4.34 1.08
N LYS A 8 -13.45 4.61 0.10
CA LYS A 8 -14.28 3.56 -0.53
C LYS A 8 -13.46 2.47 -1.21
N LEU A 9 -12.39 2.81 -1.94
CA LEU A 9 -11.48 1.81 -2.52
C LEU A 9 -10.90 0.92 -1.43
N VAL A 10 -10.44 1.51 -0.32
CA VAL A 10 -9.83 0.78 0.79
C VAL A 10 -10.85 -0.10 1.51
N THR A 11 -11.96 0.48 1.97
CA THR A 11 -12.90 -0.21 2.88
C THR A 11 -13.91 -1.08 2.15
N THR A 12 -14.32 -0.71 0.94
CA THR A 12 -15.37 -1.42 0.20
C THR A 12 -14.82 -2.42 -0.81
N ALA A 13 -13.68 -2.12 -1.45
CA ALA A 13 -13.12 -2.99 -2.48
C ALA A 13 -11.95 -3.85 -1.98
N LEU A 14 -10.96 -3.26 -1.32
CA LEU A 14 -9.74 -3.97 -0.94
C LEU A 14 -9.92 -4.77 0.36
N GLN A 15 -10.46 -4.14 1.40
CA GLN A 15 -10.54 -4.75 2.74
C GLN A 15 -11.30 -6.08 2.77
N PRO A 16 -12.46 -6.26 2.10
CA PRO A 16 -13.15 -7.55 2.10
C PRO A 16 -12.30 -8.66 1.45
N VAL A 17 -11.53 -8.34 0.40
CA VAL A 17 -10.63 -9.29 -0.26
C VAL A 17 -9.48 -9.67 0.67
N VAL A 18 -8.88 -8.69 1.36
CA VAL A 18 -7.80 -8.98 2.32
C VAL A 18 -8.31 -9.85 3.47
N GLN A 19 -9.50 -9.56 4.00
CA GLN A 19 -10.13 -10.35 5.06
C GLN A 19 -10.42 -11.78 4.61
N ALA A 20 -10.94 -11.97 3.38
CA ALA A 20 -11.20 -13.30 2.83
C ALA A 20 -9.90 -14.11 2.64
N LEU A 21 -8.83 -13.47 2.17
CA LEU A 21 -7.52 -14.12 2.03
C LEU A 21 -6.90 -14.44 3.38
N GLU A 22 -6.96 -13.54 4.35
CA GLU A 22 -6.43 -13.77 5.70
C GLU A 22 -7.19 -14.89 6.43
N ALA A 23 -8.49 -15.04 6.18
CA ALA A 23 -9.31 -16.12 6.74
C ALA A 23 -8.90 -17.53 6.28
N THR A 24 -8.13 -17.67 5.19
CA THR A 24 -7.55 -18.96 4.78
C THR A 24 -6.48 -19.47 5.75
N GLY A 25 -5.83 -18.56 6.50
CA GLY A 25 -4.69 -18.88 7.36
C GLY A 25 -3.34 -19.02 6.63
N ASP A 26 -3.33 -19.02 5.30
CA ASP A 26 -2.11 -19.24 4.50
C ASP A 26 -1.21 -17.99 4.43
N ILE A 27 -1.82 -16.80 4.53
CA ILE A 27 -1.13 -15.52 4.36
C ILE A 27 -1.59 -14.48 5.40
N ASN A 28 -0.62 -13.76 5.95
CA ASN A 28 -0.86 -12.70 6.93
C ASN A 28 -1.39 -11.43 6.25
N GLY A 29 -2.48 -10.83 6.77
CA GLY A 29 -3.07 -9.61 6.24
C GLY A 29 -2.11 -8.42 6.17
N LYS A 30 -1.17 -8.30 7.12
CA LYS A 30 -0.12 -7.26 7.09
C LYS A 30 0.81 -7.41 5.88
N LEU A 31 1.08 -8.63 5.42
CA LEU A 31 1.87 -8.88 4.23
C LEU A 31 1.10 -8.43 2.97
N ILE A 32 -0.20 -8.74 2.91
CA ILE A 32 -1.07 -8.32 1.81
C ILE A 32 -1.13 -6.79 1.77
N TRP A 33 -1.44 -6.12 2.88
CA TRP A 33 -1.50 -4.65 2.93
C TRP A 33 -0.16 -3.98 2.62
N SER A 34 0.97 -4.54 3.06
CA SER A 34 2.30 -4.06 2.68
C SER A 34 2.52 -4.09 1.16
N ASN A 35 2.15 -5.21 0.52
CA ASN A 35 2.24 -5.35 -0.94
C ASN A 35 1.28 -4.40 -1.67
N THR A 36 0.03 -4.32 -1.23
CA THR A 36 -0.99 -3.41 -1.78
C THR A 36 -0.55 -1.96 -1.70
N GLY A 37 -0.01 -1.53 -0.55
CA GLY A 37 0.47 -0.17 -0.38
C GLY A 37 1.66 0.17 -1.28
N TYR A 38 2.58 -0.78 -1.47
CA TYR A 38 3.67 -0.61 -2.44
C TYR A 38 3.15 -0.45 -3.88
N LEU A 39 2.21 -1.30 -4.31
CA LEU A 39 1.61 -1.22 -5.66
C LEU A 39 0.86 0.10 -5.87
N ILE A 40 0.09 0.55 -4.88
CA ILE A 40 -0.59 1.86 -4.93
C ILE A 40 0.44 2.98 -5.09
N ASN A 41 1.53 2.98 -4.31
CA ASN A 41 2.56 4.01 -4.40
C ASN A 41 3.27 4.03 -5.77
N TRP A 42 3.58 2.86 -6.32
CA TRP A 42 4.14 2.72 -7.67
C TRP A 42 3.19 3.29 -8.72
N TYR A 43 1.91 2.87 -8.69
CA TYR A 43 0.92 3.34 -9.66
C TYR A 43 0.66 4.83 -9.56
N LEU A 44 0.64 5.41 -8.35
CA LEU A 44 0.59 6.86 -8.18
C LEU A 44 1.79 7.59 -8.81
N GLY A 45 2.96 6.94 -8.88
CA GLY A 45 4.12 7.40 -9.63
C GLY A 45 3.85 7.48 -11.13
N GLU A 46 3.28 6.41 -11.71
CA GLU A 46 2.89 6.36 -13.13
C GLU A 46 1.87 7.44 -13.50
N MET A 47 0.97 7.78 -12.55
CA MET A 47 -0.07 8.78 -12.77
C MET A 47 0.42 10.23 -12.70
N ARG A 48 1.69 10.50 -12.30
CA ARG A 48 2.20 11.87 -12.11
C ARG A 48 2.02 12.76 -13.34
N THR A 49 2.27 12.23 -14.53
CA THR A 49 2.14 12.96 -15.81
C THR A 49 0.69 13.30 -16.16
N LEU A 50 -0.27 12.52 -15.66
CA LEU A 50 -1.69 12.67 -15.96
C LEU A 50 -2.41 13.58 -14.96
N VAL A 51 -2.08 13.49 -13.68
CA VAL A 51 -2.83 14.20 -12.62
C VAL A 51 -2.03 15.31 -11.93
N GLY A 52 -0.71 15.35 -12.14
CA GLY A 52 0.20 16.32 -11.55
C GLY A 52 0.72 15.91 -10.17
N ASP A 53 1.89 16.43 -9.83
CA ASP A 53 2.64 16.10 -8.62
C ASP A 53 1.91 16.41 -7.32
N GLU A 54 1.22 17.55 -7.27
CA GLU A 54 0.48 17.99 -6.09
C GLU A 54 -0.63 16.99 -5.71
N LYS A 55 -1.41 16.53 -6.70
CA LYS A 55 -2.47 15.54 -6.46
C LYS A 55 -1.91 14.19 -6.05
N VAL A 56 -0.79 13.77 -6.66
CA VAL A 56 -0.09 12.54 -6.26
C VAL A 56 0.42 12.64 -4.83
N ALA A 57 1.00 13.77 -4.44
CA ALA A 57 1.46 14.02 -3.08
C ALA A 57 0.31 13.99 -2.07
N ALA A 58 -0.81 14.64 -2.39
CA ALA A 58 -2.01 14.61 -1.55
C ALA A 58 -2.59 13.20 -1.40
N LEU A 59 -2.63 12.40 -2.47
CA LEU A 59 -3.07 11.01 -2.41
C LEU A 59 -2.12 10.15 -1.56
N ARG A 60 -0.79 10.32 -1.70
CA ARG A 60 0.20 9.64 -0.86
C ARG A 60 0.03 9.99 0.61
N GLN A 61 -0.24 11.26 0.93
CA GLN A 61 -0.55 11.70 2.29
C GLN A 61 -1.74 10.94 2.86
N LEU A 62 -2.85 10.91 2.12
CA LEU A 62 -4.08 10.21 2.50
C LEU A 62 -3.87 8.71 2.68
N PHE A 63 -3.18 8.05 1.76
CA PHE A 63 -2.98 6.60 1.80
C PHE A 63 -2.01 6.16 2.90
N PHE A 64 -0.88 6.84 3.07
CA PHE A 64 0.26 6.26 3.78
C PHE A 64 0.63 6.97 5.08
N PHE A 65 0.21 8.23 5.25
CA PHE A 65 0.65 9.07 6.36
C PHE A 65 -0.46 9.45 7.35
N ASN A 66 -1.72 9.20 7.00
CA ASN A 66 -2.83 9.32 7.93
C ASN A 66 -3.08 7.99 8.64
N LYS A 67 -3.09 8.01 9.98
CA LYS A 67 -3.30 6.81 10.80
C LYS A 67 -4.74 6.30 10.75
N GLN A 68 -5.71 7.21 10.65
CA GLN A 68 -7.13 6.90 10.64
C GLN A 68 -7.79 7.41 9.37
N LEU A 69 -8.86 6.73 8.95
CA LEU A 69 -9.79 7.19 7.92
C LEU A 69 -10.71 8.28 8.50
N SER A 70 -11.50 8.94 7.64
CA SER A 70 -12.42 10.00 8.09
C SER A 70 -13.45 9.53 9.14
N GLY A 71 -13.81 8.25 9.14
CA GLY A 71 -14.71 7.64 10.12
C GLY A 71 -14.06 7.29 11.47
N GLY A 72 -12.75 7.47 11.61
CA GLY A 72 -11.99 7.14 12.82
C GLY A 72 -11.45 5.71 12.86
N GLU A 73 -11.80 4.86 11.90
CA GLU A 73 -11.19 3.53 11.80
C GLU A 73 -9.70 3.61 11.44
N ASP A 74 -8.92 2.61 11.85
CA ASP A 74 -7.52 2.50 11.47
C ASP A 74 -7.39 2.37 9.94
N ASN A 75 -6.48 3.15 9.36
CA ASN A 75 -6.13 3.05 7.95
C ASN A 75 -5.18 1.85 7.74
N PRO A 76 -5.58 0.79 7.02
CA PRO A 76 -4.73 -0.39 6.82
C PRO A 76 -3.50 -0.11 5.94
N LEU A 77 -3.48 0.99 5.20
CA LEU A 77 -2.34 1.43 4.38
C LEU A 77 -1.37 2.34 5.15
N TRP A 78 -1.68 2.69 6.40
CA TRP A 78 -0.82 3.52 7.22
C TRP A 78 0.58 2.89 7.36
N ARG A 79 1.60 3.63 6.93
CA ARG A 79 3.02 3.24 6.96
C ARG A 79 3.33 1.91 6.26
N THR A 80 2.55 1.47 5.27
CA THR A 80 2.94 0.34 4.40
C THR A 80 4.13 0.71 3.52
N VAL A 81 4.23 1.99 3.13
CA VAL A 81 5.42 2.62 2.56
C VAL A 81 5.93 3.72 3.50
N VAL A 82 7.23 4.01 3.42
CA VAL A 82 7.91 4.99 4.26
C VAL A 82 8.92 5.77 3.43
N LEU A 83 9.21 7.01 3.84
CA LEU A 83 10.27 7.81 3.23
C LEU A 83 11.64 7.32 3.70
N ARG A 84 12.53 6.96 2.77
CA ARG A 84 13.96 6.70 3.00
C ARG A 84 14.74 7.36 1.89
N GLU A 85 15.76 8.16 2.24
CA GLU A 85 16.65 8.81 1.26
C GLU A 85 15.88 9.61 0.19
N GLY A 86 14.78 10.27 0.59
CA GLY A 86 13.94 11.04 -0.32
C GLY A 86 12.99 10.22 -1.21
N GLN A 87 12.99 8.89 -1.09
CA GLN A 87 12.12 7.98 -1.86
C GLN A 87 11.11 7.27 -0.97
N LEU A 88 9.88 7.11 -1.47
CA LEU A 88 8.88 6.26 -0.82
C LEU A 88 9.14 4.81 -1.17
N VAL A 89 9.57 4.04 -0.18
CA VAL A 89 9.90 2.63 -0.31
C VAL A 89 9.01 1.79 0.59
N ARG A 90 8.87 0.51 0.25
CA ARG A 90 8.14 -0.44 1.08
C ARG A 90 8.77 -0.54 2.48
N ARG A 91 7.93 -0.63 3.52
CA ARG A 91 8.41 -0.77 4.90
C ARG A 91 8.87 -2.18 5.23
N THR A 92 8.20 -3.18 4.66
CA THR A 92 8.44 -4.60 4.93
C THR A 92 8.62 -5.38 3.63
N CYS A 93 9.36 -6.49 3.70
CA CYS A 93 9.61 -7.37 2.56
C CYS A 93 8.32 -8.01 2.03
N CYS A 94 8.19 -8.15 0.70
CA CYS A 94 7.06 -8.86 0.06
C CYS A 94 7.07 -10.37 0.25
N GLN A 95 8.19 -10.92 0.71
CA GLN A 95 8.44 -12.36 0.76
C GLN A 95 8.36 -13.07 -0.61
N ARG A 96 8.48 -12.32 -1.73
CA ARG A 96 8.49 -12.88 -3.10
C ARG A 96 9.51 -14.00 -3.28
N TYR A 97 10.65 -13.90 -2.60
CA TYR A 97 11.73 -14.90 -2.61
C TYR A 97 11.31 -16.27 -2.04
N ARG A 98 10.18 -16.37 -1.34
CA ARG A 98 9.64 -17.64 -0.83
C ARG A 98 8.91 -18.44 -1.90
N LEU A 99 8.62 -17.83 -3.06
CA LEU A 99 7.98 -18.52 -4.17
C LEU A 99 9.02 -19.33 -4.96
N PRO A 100 8.72 -20.60 -5.33
CA PRO A 100 9.62 -21.42 -6.13
C PRO A 100 10.00 -20.72 -7.43
N ASP A 101 11.30 -20.75 -7.77
CA ASP A 101 11.85 -20.19 -9.01
C ASP A 101 11.61 -18.68 -9.23
N VAL A 102 11.22 -17.94 -8.19
CA VAL A 102 11.02 -16.49 -8.27
C VAL A 102 12.18 -15.73 -7.64
N GLN A 103 12.81 -14.88 -8.44
CA GLN A 103 13.89 -13.99 -7.99
C GLN A 103 13.41 -12.96 -6.96
N GLN A 104 14.34 -12.53 -6.11
CA GLN A 104 14.12 -11.46 -5.13
C GLN A 104 13.70 -10.16 -5.81
N CYS A 105 12.79 -9.41 -5.17
CA CYS A 105 12.39 -8.09 -5.67
C CYS A 105 13.54 -7.07 -5.61
N GLY A 106 13.62 -6.17 -6.59
CA GLY A 106 14.64 -5.11 -6.63
C GLY A 106 14.63 -4.22 -5.37
N ASP A 107 13.46 -3.97 -4.81
CA ASP A 107 13.25 -3.10 -3.63
C ASP A 107 13.18 -3.89 -2.31
N CYS A 108 13.86 -5.05 -2.22
CA CYS A 108 13.81 -5.88 -1.03
C CYS A 108 14.46 -5.20 0.18
N THR A 109 13.80 -5.26 1.33
CA THR A 109 14.28 -4.68 2.60
C THR A 109 15.20 -5.61 3.40
N LEU A 110 15.48 -6.82 2.90
CA LEU A 110 16.30 -7.84 3.58
C LEU A 110 17.72 -7.93 3.00
N LYS A 111 18.15 -6.92 2.24
CA LYS A 111 19.53 -6.81 1.76
C LYS A 111 20.48 -6.54 2.92
#